data_AF-A0A355ENS6-F1
#
_entry.id   AF-A0A355ENS6-F1
#
_cell.length_a   1.000
_cell.length_b   1.000
_cell.length_c   1.000
_cell.angle_alpha   90.00
_cell.angle_beta   90.00
_cell.angle_gamma   90.00
#
_symmetry.space_group_name_H-M   'P 1'
#
loop_
_entity.id
_entity.type
_entity.pdbx_description
1 polymer ?
#
loop_
_entity_poly.entity_id
_entity_poly.type
_entity_poly.pdbx_seq_one_letter_code
_entity_poly.pdbx_strand_id
1 'polypeptide(L)'
;MTATRSNNGKESEPAARPGPIFRFLTSVRLAIVVLSLIAATSVLGSVIKQGGTEEEYLALYPEKTYHFIKLFGLDDAYHSPWFYFLLGVFVLNLVLCTLQRIRRLARERGAGKKSVPDVKALAAGGSGFTVPADSREEIFRRL
;
A
#
# COMPACT_ATOMS: atom_id res chain seq x y z
N MET A 1 27.77 47.01 -4.88
CA MET A 1 28.15 45.64 -5.25
C MET A 1 28.20 44.88 -3.93
N THR A 2 27.33 43.95 -3.56
CA THR A 2 26.83 42.78 -4.28
C THR A 2 25.47 42.37 -3.71
N ALA A 3 24.52 42.07 -4.58
CA ALA A 3 23.20 41.57 -4.25
C ALA A 3 23.28 40.12 -3.76
N THR A 4 22.76 39.82 -2.57
CA THR A 4 22.47 38.43 -2.16
C THR A 4 21.05 38.08 -2.58
N ARG A 5 20.94 37.54 -3.80
CA ARG A 5 19.76 36.82 -4.29
C ARG A 5 19.70 35.47 -3.57
N SER A 6 18.95 35.37 -2.48
CA SER A 6 18.62 34.07 -1.86
C SER A 6 17.22 33.65 -2.29
N ASN A 7 17.18 32.70 -3.21
CA ASN A 7 16.02 32.06 -3.79
C ASN A 7 15.24 31.31 -2.70
N ASN A 8 14.17 31.93 -2.20
CA ASN A 8 13.37 31.34 -1.13
C ASN A 8 12.63 30.11 -1.66
N GLY A 9 12.61 29.08 -0.82
CA GLY A 9 12.36 27.70 -1.19
C GLY A 9 11.06 27.50 -1.95
N LYS A 10 11.12 26.57 -2.89
CA LYS A 10 9.97 25.92 -3.52
C LYS A 10 8.93 25.59 -2.46
N GLU A 11 7.90 26.43 -2.42
CA GLU A 11 6.61 26.17 -1.83
C GLU A 11 6.04 24.94 -2.54
N SER A 12 6.39 23.76 -2.03
CA SER A 12 5.81 22.49 -2.43
C SER A 12 4.90 22.02 -1.30
N GLU A 13 3.95 22.87 -0.95
CA GLU A 13 2.79 22.49 -0.19
C GLU A 13 1.56 22.94 -0.99
N PRO A 14 0.83 21.95 -1.54
CA PRO A 14 -0.49 21.76 -0.98
C PRO A 14 -0.49 20.39 -0.31
N ALA A 15 -0.35 20.42 1.00
CA ALA A 15 -0.98 19.44 1.87
C ALA A 15 -2.48 19.61 1.66
N ALA A 16 -2.97 19.08 0.53
CA ALA A 16 -4.39 18.90 0.28
C ALA A 16 -4.92 18.15 1.49
N ARG A 17 -5.62 18.86 2.38
CA ARG A 17 -6.25 18.27 3.55
C ARG A 17 -7.15 17.17 3.01
N PRO A 18 -6.87 15.88 3.31
CA PRO A 18 -7.68 14.82 2.77
C PRO A 18 -9.10 15.05 3.25
N GLY A 19 -10.02 15.26 2.30
CA GLY A 19 -11.43 15.45 2.62
C GLY A 19 -11.95 14.30 3.49
N PRO A 20 -13.05 14.48 4.23
CA PRO A 20 -13.58 13.45 5.13
C PRO A 20 -13.75 12.10 4.42
N ILE A 21 -14.21 12.11 3.16
CA ILE A 21 -14.36 10.94 2.30
C ILE A 21 -13.03 10.19 2.09
N PHE A 22 -11.92 10.90 1.92
CA PHE A 22 -10.59 10.30 1.77
C PHE A 22 -10.15 9.57 3.04
N ARG A 23 -10.48 10.09 4.23
CA ARG A 23 -10.19 9.44 5.51
C ARG A 23 -11.02 8.17 5.69
N PHE A 24 -12.29 8.18 5.25
CA PHE A 24 -13.12 6.98 5.21
C PHE A 24 -12.58 5.94 4.22
N LEU A 25 -12.19 6.36 3.02
CA LEU A 25 -11.62 5.49 1.99
C LEU A 25 -10.23 4.96 2.34
N THR A 26 -9.48 5.58 3.26
CA THR A 26 -8.18 5.06 3.76
C THR A 26 -8.28 4.23 5.03
N SER A 27 -9.49 3.82 5.41
CA SER A 27 -9.72 2.97 6.56
C SER A 27 -9.40 1.50 6.24
N VAL A 28 -8.56 0.88 7.06
CA VAL A 28 -8.27 -0.57 6.99
C VAL A 28 -9.53 -1.40 7.27
N ARG A 29 -10.43 -0.92 8.14
CA ARG A 29 -11.69 -1.62 8.45
C ARG A 29 -12.58 -1.74 7.21
N LEU A 30 -12.65 -0.68 6.40
CA LEU A 30 -13.37 -0.70 5.13
C LEU A 30 -12.75 -1.73 4.19
N ALA A 31 -11.42 -1.75 4.09
CA ALA A 31 -10.69 -2.70 3.26
C ALA A 31 -11.04 -4.15 3.62
N ILE A 32 -11.02 -4.50 4.91
CA ILE A 32 -11.33 -5.87 5.39
C ILE A 32 -12.77 -6.25 5.05
N VAL A 33 -13.74 -5.36 5.27
CA VAL A 33 -15.15 -5.63 4.96
C VAL A 33 -15.35 -5.85 3.46
N VAL A 34 -14.80 -4.96 2.63
CA VAL A 34 -14.93 -5.07 1.15
C VAL A 34 -14.21 -6.32 0.64
N LEU A 35 -13.01 -6.61 1.13
CA LEU A 35 -12.27 -7.82 0.77
C LEU A 35 -13.06 -9.09 1.16
N SER A 36 -13.70 -9.09 2.33
CA SER A 36 -14.51 -10.22 2.79
C SER A 36 -15.72 -10.45 1.89
N LEU A 37 -16.37 -9.38 1.44
CA LEU A 37 -17.48 -9.45 0.47
C LEU A 37 -16.99 -10.00 -0.88
N ILE A 38 -15.87 -9.49 -1.40
CA ILE A 38 -15.27 -9.98 -2.64
C ILE A 38 -14.91 -11.46 -2.52
N ALA A 39 -14.33 -11.89 -1.40
CA ALA A 39 -13.98 -13.28 -1.15
C ALA A 39 -15.21 -14.19 -1.12
N ALA A 40 -16.26 -13.79 -0.41
CA ALA A 40 -17.53 -14.52 -0.39
C ALA A 40 -18.12 -14.65 -1.80
N THR A 41 -18.17 -13.55 -2.57
CA THR A 41 -18.61 -13.57 -3.97
C THR A 41 -17.73 -14.48 -4.83
N SER A 42 -16.41 -14.47 -4.64
CA SER A 42 -15.49 -15.31 -5.42
C SER A 42 -15.72 -16.80 -5.16
N VAL A 43 -16.00 -17.20 -3.92
CA VAL A 43 -16.33 -18.58 -3.58
C VAL A 43 -17.65 -18.97 -4.24
N LEU A 44 -18.67 -18.13 -4.14
CA LEU A 44 -19.98 -18.37 -4.77
C LEU A 44 -19.86 -18.47 -6.30
N GLY A 45 -19.15 -17.55 -6.95
CA GLY A 45 -18.92 -17.54 -8.39
C GLY A 45 -18.11 -18.74 -8.90
N SER A 46 -17.33 -19.39 -8.02
CA SER A 46 -16.59 -20.62 -8.35
C SER A 46 -17.45 -21.88 -8.24
N VAL A 47 -18.50 -21.86 -7.42
CA VAL A 47 -19.42 -23.01 -7.20
C VAL A 47 -20.55 -23.03 -8.25
N ILE A 48 -20.82 -21.89 -8.88
CA ILE A 48 -21.91 -21.68 -9.83
C ILE A 48 -21.40 -21.91 -11.27
N LYS A 49 -22.09 -22.75 -12.06
CA LYS A 49 -21.70 -23.12 -13.44
C LYS A 49 -21.88 -21.96 -14.42
N GLN A 50 -20.85 -21.15 -14.65
CA GLN A 50 -20.94 -19.97 -15.53
C GLN A 50 -21.29 -20.33 -16.98
N GLY A 51 -22.20 -19.57 -17.60
CA GLY A 51 -22.56 -19.71 -19.03
C GLY A 51 -23.42 -20.93 -19.41
N GLY A 52 -24.02 -21.63 -18.44
CA GLY A 52 -25.00 -22.71 -18.72
C GLY A 52 -26.38 -22.16 -19.10
N THR A 53 -27.18 -22.94 -19.84
CA THR A 53 -28.57 -22.57 -20.15
C THR A 53 -29.47 -22.67 -18.90
N GLU A 54 -30.54 -21.86 -18.84
CA GLU A 54 -31.46 -21.85 -17.67
C GLU A 54 -32.03 -23.25 -17.35
N GLU A 55 -32.25 -24.07 -18.37
CA GLU A 55 -32.76 -25.44 -18.24
C GLU A 55 -31.75 -26.40 -17.59
N GLU A 56 -30.46 -26.26 -17.90
CA GLU A 56 -29.38 -27.01 -17.25
C GLU A 56 -29.21 -26.58 -15.79
N TYR A 57 -29.44 -25.29 -15.50
CA TYR A 57 -29.38 -24.74 -14.15
C TYR A 57 -30.48 -25.28 -13.24
N LEU A 58 -31.72 -25.34 -13.75
CA LEU A 58 -32.87 -25.90 -13.03
C LEU A 58 -32.74 -27.43 -12.82
N ALA A 59 -31.99 -28.12 -13.67
CA ALA A 59 -31.69 -29.55 -13.53
C ALA A 59 -30.58 -29.84 -12.51
N LEU A 60 -29.57 -28.96 -12.38
CA LEU A 60 -28.43 -29.16 -11.48
C LEU A 60 -28.61 -28.55 -10.09
N TYR A 61 -29.36 -27.46 -9.96
CA TYR A 61 -29.50 -26.72 -8.71
C TYR A 61 -30.95 -26.73 -8.19
N PRO A 62 -31.15 -26.82 -6.86
CA PRO A 62 -32.47 -26.61 -6.26
C PRO A 62 -33.04 -25.24 -6.65
N GLU A 63 -34.34 -25.15 -6.93
CA GLU A 63 -35.03 -23.90 -7.32
C GLU A 63 -34.70 -22.70 -6.42
N LYS A 64 -34.58 -22.94 -5.10
CA LYS A 64 -34.25 -21.88 -4.13
C LYS A 64 -32.89 -21.26 -4.43
N THR A 65 -31.87 -22.10 -4.68
CA THR A 65 -30.52 -21.65 -5.00
C THR A 65 -30.49 -20.93 -6.34
N TYR A 66 -31.18 -21.45 -7.35
CA TYR A 66 -31.32 -20.80 -8.65
C TYR A 66 -31.95 -19.39 -8.53
N HIS A 67 -33.00 -19.24 -7.71
CA HIS A 67 -33.63 -17.95 -7.48
C HIS A 67 -32.70 -16.95 -6.77
N PHE A 68 -31.91 -17.40 -5.78
CA PHE A 68 -30.90 -16.55 -5.15
C PHE A 68 -29.79 -16.14 -6.13
N ILE A 69 -29.34 -17.06 -6.99
CA ILE A 69 -28.33 -16.78 -8.03
C ILE A 69 -28.84 -15.71 -8.98
N LYS A 70 -30.07 -15.89 -9.50
CA LYS A 70 -30.69 -14.96 -10.44
C LYS A 70 -31.02 -13.60 -9.81
N LEU A 71 -31.44 -13.59 -8.53
CA LEU A 71 -31.74 -12.36 -7.80
C LEU A 71 -30.49 -11.52 -7.51
N PHE A 72 -29.36 -12.17 -7.22
CA PHE A 72 -28.07 -11.49 -7.01
C PHE A 72 -27.27 -11.26 -8.30
N GLY A 73 -27.73 -11.79 -9.45
CA GLY A 73 -26.98 -11.74 -10.72
C GLY A 73 -25.65 -12.49 -10.64
N LEU A 74 -25.62 -13.59 -9.88
CA LEU A 74 -24.41 -14.40 -9.65
C LEU A 74 -24.05 -15.29 -10.86
N ASP A 75 -24.97 -15.47 -11.80
CA ASP A 75 -24.71 -16.11 -13.10
C ASP A 75 -23.68 -15.34 -13.93
N ASP A 76 -23.65 -14.01 -13.75
CA ASP A 76 -22.68 -13.08 -14.36
C ASP A 76 -22.02 -12.18 -13.30
N ALA A 77 -21.65 -12.78 -12.16
CA ALA A 77 -21.14 -12.05 -10.99
C ALA A 77 -19.94 -11.14 -11.32
N TYR A 78 -19.05 -11.58 -12.24
CA TYR A 78 -17.83 -10.86 -12.60
C TYR A 78 -18.06 -9.66 -13.53
N HIS A 79 -19.13 -9.68 -14.33
CA HIS A 79 -19.52 -8.57 -15.19
C HIS A 79 -20.57 -7.64 -14.56
N SER A 80 -21.07 -8.02 -13.38
CA SER A 80 -22.07 -7.24 -12.68
C SER A 80 -21.53 -5.89 -12.17
N PRO A 81 -22.27 -4.78 -12.33
CA PRO A 81 -21.85 -3.44 -11.90
C PRO A 81 -21.52 -3.34 -10.41
N TRP A 82 -22.23 -4.09 -9.57
CA TRP A 82 -22.03 -4.09 -8.13
C TRP A 82 -20.67 -4.71 -7.74
N PHE A 83 -20.19 -5.71 -8.49
CA PHE A 83 -18.89 -6.33 -8.25
C PHE A 83 -17.74 -5.39 -8.65
N TYR A 84 -17.85 -4.74 -9.81
CA TYR A 84 -16.90 -3.69 -10.20
C TYR A 84 -16.87 -2.53 -9.21
N PHE A 85 -18.01 -2.16 -8.63
CA PHE A 85 -18.06 -1.15 -7.59
C PHE A 85 -17.26 -1.56 -6.34
N LEU A 86 -17.46 -2.79 -5.84
CA LEU A 86 -16.69 -3.33 -4.72
C LEU A 86 -15.18 -3.35 -5.03
N LEU A 87 -14.80 -3.82 -6.22
CA LEU A 87 -13.41 -3.89 -6.66
C LEU A 87 -12.80 -2.49 -6.77
N GLY A 88 -13.53 -1.53 -7.36
CA GLY A 88 -13.10 -0.15 -7.50
C GLY A 88 -12.87 0.53 -6.14
N VAL A 89 -13.79 0.33 -5.19
CA VAL A 89 -13.63 0.82 -3.81
C VAL A 89 -12.42 0.19 -3.13
N PHE A 90 -12.21 -1.12 -3.32
CA PHE A 90 -11.07 -1.84 -2.75
C PHE A 90 -9.74 -1.34 -3.31
N VAL A 91 -9.62 -1.20 -4.64
CA VAL A 91 -8.42 -0.68 -5.30
C VAL A 91 -8.15 0.75 -4.86
N LEU A 92 -9.19 1.60 -4.81
CA LEU A 92 -9.05 2.97 -4.34
C LEU A 92 -8.52 3.01 -2.89
N ASN A 93 -9.08 2.19 -2.00
CA ASN A 93 -8.59 2.06 -0.63
C ASN A 93 -7.10 1.70 -0.58
N LEU A 94 -6.68 0.67 -1.32
CA LEU A 94 -5.28 0.25 -1.38
C LEU A 94 -4.35 1.32 -1.94
N VAL A 95 -4.74 1.98 -3.03
CA VAL A 95 -3.96 3.05 -3.67
C VAL A 95 -3.75 4.20 -2.68
N LEU A 96 -4.82 4.66 -2.03
CA LEU A 96 -4.72 5.77 -1.09
C LEU A 96 -3.86 5.41 0.13
N CYS A 97 -4.01 4.20 0.69
CA CYS A 97 -3.17 3.72 1.79
C CYS A 97 -1.69 3.64 1.39
N THR A 98 -1.42 3.13 0.18
CA THR A 98 -0.07 3.00 -0.37
C THR A 98 0.56 4.37 -0.59
N LEU A 99 -0.18 5.32 -1.17
CA LEU A 99 0.30 6.70 -1.37
C LEU A 99 0.63 7.37 -0.03
N GLN A 100 -0.20 7.22 1.00
CA GLN A 100 0.11 7.76 2.33
C GLN A 100 1.41 7.18 2.89
N ARG A 101 1.62 5.87 2.75
CA ARG A 101 2.83 5.20 3.22
C ARG A 101 4.07 5.68 2.46
N ILE A 102 4.01 5.73 1.14
CA ILE A 102 5.14 6.18 0.30
C ILE A 102 5.48 7.65 0.60
N ARG A 103 4.46 8.52 0.75
CA ARG A 103 4.68 9.94 1.10
C ARG A 103 5.36 10.10 2.46
N ARG A 104 5.02 9.27 3.45
CA ARG A 104 5.72 9.26 4.76
C ARG A 104 7.18 8.83 4.61
N LEU A 105 7.43 7.72 3.93
CA LEU A 105 8.79 7.20 3.69
C LEU A 105 9.66 8.18 2.87
N ALA A 106 9.08 8.87 1.89
CA ALA A 106 9.78 9.88 1.10
C ALA A 106 10.19 11.10 1.96
N ARG A 107 9.32 11.52 2.90
CA ARG A 107 9.64 12.60 3.85
C ARG A 107 10.76 12.17 4.81
N GLU A 108 10.71 10.95 5.32
CA GLU A 108 11.77 10.40 6.20
C GLU A 108 13.12 10.31 5.48
N ARG A 109 13.16 9.84 4.22
CA ARG A 109 14.39 9.84 3.41
C ARG A 109 14.90 11.25 3.10
N GLY A 110 14.00 12.20 2.84
CA GLY A 110 14.36 13.61 2.65
C GLY A 110 14.90 14.27 3.93
N ALA A 111 14.38 13.87 5.10
CA ALA A 111 14.81 14.34 6.42
C ALA A 111 16.13 13.68 6.88
N GLY A 112 16.33 12.39 6.57
CA GLY A 112 17.58 11.66 6.85
C GLY A 112 18.81 12.23 6.14
N LYS A 113 18.61 12.98 5.05
CA LYS A 113 19.70 13.71 4.38
C LYS A 113 20.17 14.95 5.15
N LYS A 114 19.42 15.42 6.17
CA LYS A 114 19.76 16.62 6.97
C LYS A 114 20.38 16.32 8.33
N SER A 115 20.43 15.08 8.79
CA SER A 115 20.91 14.76 10.15
C SER A 115 21.86 13.58 10.18
N VAL A 116 23.07 13.78 9.65
CA VAL A 116 24.25 13.15 10.28
C VAL A 116 25.44 14.13 10.30
N PRO A 117 25.37 15.24 11.06
CA PRO A 117 26.58 15.94 11.49
C PRO A 117 27.39 15.11 12.51
N ASP A 118 26.82 14.03 13.05
CA ASP A 118 27.39 13.31 14.18
C ASP A 118 28.56 12.38 13.81
N VAL A 119 28.50 11.57 12.73
CA VAL A 119 29.64 10.67 12.41
C VAL A 119 30.92 11.41 12.00
N LYS A 120 30.79 12.57 11.33
CA LYS A 120 31.95 13.40 10.98
C LYS A 120 32.43 14.23 12.16
N ALA A 121 31.53 14.69 13.04
CA ALA A 121 31.90 15.38 14.27
C ALA A 121 32.49 14.43 15.33
N LEU A 122 32.00 13.19 15.41
CA LEU A 122 32.53 12.11 16.26
C LEU A 122 33.87 11.58 15.71
N ALA A 123 34.03 11.50 14.38
CA ALA A 123 35.32 11.21 13.76
C ALA A 123 36.34 12.34 13.96
N ALA A 124 35.90 13.61 13.87
CA ALA A 124 36.73 14.77 14.19
C ALA A 124 37.00 14.91 15.71
N GLY A 125 36.10 14.39 16.55
CA GLY A 125 36.19 14.38 18.00
C GLY A 125 37.05 13.25 18.58
N GLY A 126 37.69 12.43 17.73
CA GLY A 126 38.69 11.44 18.15
C GLY A 126 38.12 10.19 18.84
N SER A 127 36.80 10.02 18.91
CA SER A 127 36.15 8.84 19.53
C SER A 127 35.95 7.69 18.54
N GLY A 128 36.89 7.53 17.59
CA GLY A 128 36.99 6.35 16.73
C GLY A 128 38.06 5.43 17.29
N PHE A 129 37.72 4.19 17.61
CA PHE A 129 38.70 3.13 17.87
C PHE A 129 39.46 2.86 16.57
N THR A 130 40.50 3.64 16.31
CA THR A 130 41.44 3.39 15.20
C THR A 130 42.41 2.32 15.68
N VAL A 131 42.35 1.14 15.08
CA VAL A 131 43.38 0.11 15.25
C VAL A 131 44.69 0.70 14.68
N PRO A 132 45.73 0.94 15.49
CA PRO A 132 47.00 1.42 14.98
C PRO A 132 47.60 0.34 14.07
N ALA A 133 48.07 0.75 12.89
CA ALA A 133 48.63 -0.16 11.88
C ALA A 133 49.82 -0.99 12.42
N ASP A 134 50.52 -0.46 13.42
CA ASP A 134 51.64 -1.10 14.13
C ASP A 134 51.23 -2.44 14.78
N SER A 135 50.02 -2.53 15.32
CA SER A 135 49.54 -3.76 15.97
C SER A 135 49.19 -4.89 14.98
N ARG A 136 49.00 -4.60 13.68
CA ARG A 136 48.77 -5.67 12.67
C ARG A 136 50.04 -6.46 12.36
N GLU A 137 51.18 -5.79 12.31
CA GLU A 137 52.49 -6.41 12.07
C GLU A 137 52.90 -7.31 13.25
N GLU A 138 52.64 -6.87 14.48
CA GLU A 138 53.00 -7.64 15.66
C GLU A 138 52.15 -8.90 15.84
N ILE A 139 50.86 -8.86 15.43
CA ILE A 139 49.98 -10.04 15.43
C ILE A 139 50.43 -11.06 14.39
N PHE A 140 50.80 -10.64 13.18
CA PHE A 140 51.29 -11.55 12.14
C PHE A 140 52.66 -12.15 12.46
N ARG A 141 53.49 -11.47 13.26
CA ARG A 141 54.77 -12.01 13.76
C ARG A 141 54.62 -13.04 14.88
N ARG A 142 53.46 -13.10 15.55
CA ARG A 142 53.17 -14.05 16.63
C ARG A 142 52.33 -15.25 16.18
N LEU A 143 51.99 -15.34 14.89
CA LEU A 143 51.34 -16.48 14.25
C LEU A 143 52.37 -17.25 13.41
#